data_AF-A0A8T5C7W2-F1
#
_entry.id   AF-A0A8T5C7W2-F1
#
_cell.length_a   1.000
_cell.length_b   1.000
_cell.length_c   1.000
_cell.angle_alpha   90.00
_cell.angle_beta   90.00
_cell.angle_gamma   90.00
#
_symmetry.space_group_name_H-M   'P 1'
#
loop_
_entity.id
_entity.type
_entity.pdbx_description
1 polymer ?
#
loop_
_entity_poly.entity_id
_entity_poly.type
_entity_poly.pdbx_seq_one_letter_code
_entity_poly.pdbx_strand_id
1 'polypeptide(L)'
;NGGWFVSRVKDNANFEIVEELRTWRGNSIPLEGESLQAVLEDLQRQEIDVRITLSFERKRGSGASATRSFRLVGLRNKESEEYHLYLTNLARESYSAPDIAQLYRARWEVELLFKELKSRFGLDEIKTTDGY
;
A
#
# COMPACT_ATOMS: atom_id res chain seq x y z
N ASN A 1 6.83 16.47 9.07
CA ASN A 1 7.20 15.73 7.83
C ASN A 1 5.97 15.64 6.94
N GLY A 2 5.93 16.38 5.83
CA GLY A 2 4.76 16.49 4.94
C GLY A 2 4.89 15.70 3.64
N GLY A 3 5.61 14.57 3.66
CA GLY A 3 5.79 13.73 2.46
C GLY A 3 4.58 12.83 2.20
N TRP A 4 4.31 12.53 0.93
CA TRP A 4 3.33 11.54 0.51
C TRP A 4 4.00 10.20 0.23
N PHE A 5 3.33 9.09 0.52
CA PHE A 5 3.87 7.75 0.29
C PHE A 5 2.80 6.77 -0.19
N VAL A 6 3.27 5.75 -0.91
CA VAL A 6 2.55 4.51 -1.20
C VAL A 6 3.51 3.36 -0.92
N SER A 7 3.10 2.37 -0.13
CA SER A 7 3.93 1.23 0.24
C SER A 7 3.15 -0.07 0.13
N ARG A 8 3.77 -1.11 -0.44
CA ARG A 8 3.15 -2.45 -0.49
C ARG A 8 3.12 -3.07 0.90
N VAL A 9 1.96 -3.61 1.26
CA VAL A 9 1.77 -4.38 2.49
C VAL A 9 2.09 -5.84 2.20
N LYS A 10 2.73 -6.52 3.17
CA LYS A 10 2.99 -7.96 3.09
C LYS A 10 1.70 -8.73 3.26
N ASP A 11 1.57 -9.84 2.55
CA ASP A 11 0.30 -10.59 2.50
C ASP A 11 -0.08 -11.18 3.87
N ASN A 12 0.88 -11.42 4.76
CA ASN A 12 0.65 -11.90 6.12
C ASN A 12 0.43 -10.78 7.17
N ALA A 13 0.37 -9.52 6.76
CA ALA A 13 0.16 -8.43 7.69
C ALA A 13 -1.28 -8.45 8.22
N ASN A 14 -1.46 -8.31 9.53
CA ASN A 14 -2.77 -8.24 10.14
C ASN A 14 -2.92 -6.95 10.94
N PHE A 15 -3.91 -6.14 10.58
CA PHE A 15 -4.17 -4.84 11.18
C PHE A 15 -5.63 -4.76 11.62
N GLU A 16 -5.89 -3.99 12.66
CA GLU A 16 -7.26 -3.64 13.05
C GLU A 16 -7.81 -2.58 12.09
N ILE A 17 -8.99 -2.85 11.55
CA ILE A 17 -9.73 -1.92 10.70
C ILE A 17 -10.57 -1.03 11.63
N VAL A 18 -10.37 0.29 11.55
CA VAL A 18 -11.04 1.25 12.43
C VAL A 18 -12.11 2.07 11.74
N GLU A 19 -12.11 2.13 10.40
CA GLU A 19 -13.07 2.91 9.63
C GLU A 19 -13.15 2.40 8.18
N GLU A 20 -14.34 2.28 7.60
CA GLU A 20 -14.51 2.13 6.16
C GLU A 20 -14.58 3.50 5.48
N LEU A 21 -13.63 3.77 4.59
CA LEU A 21 -13.56 5.07 3.90
C LEU A 21 -14.51 5.13 2.69
N ARG A 22 -15.20 4.03 2.38
CA ARG A 22 -16.14 3.92 1.27
C ARG A 22 -17.37 3.11 1.70
N THR A 23 -18.55 3.61 1.36
CA THR A 23 -19.80 2.86 1.47
C THR A 23 -19.98 1.94 0.27
N TRP A 24 -20.38 0.70 0.53
CA TRP A 24 -20.66 -0.32 -0.47
C TRP A 24 -22.16 -0.59 -0.56
N ARG A 25 -22.68 -0.78 -1.77
CA ARG A 25 -24.09 -1.13 -2.00
C ARG A 25 -24.30 -2.64 -1.85
N GLY A 26 -25.49 -3.04 -1.40
CA GLY A 26 -25.89 -4.44 -1.24
C GLY A 26 -25.51 -5.03 0.12
N ASN A 27 -25.50 -6.36 0.22
CA ASN A 27 -25.18 -7.10 1.45
C ASN A 27 -23.66 -7.21 1.69
N SER A 28 -22.93 -6.09 1.63
CA SER A 28 -21.51 -6.10 2.01
C SER A 28 -21.40 -6.36 3.51
N ILE A 29 -20.45 -7.22 3.90
CA ILE A 29 -20.06 -7.35 5.31
C ILE A 29 -19.41 -6.03 5.77
N PRO A 30 -19.69 -5.57 7.01
CA PRO A 30 -18.97 -4.46 7.62
C PRO A 30 -17.54 -4.90 7.95
N LEU A 31 -16.58 -3.99 7.82
CA LEU A 31 -15.18 -4.29 8.16
C LEU A 31 -14.69 -3.62 9.45
N GLU A 32 -15.39 -2.58 9.94
CA GLU A 32 -14.95 -1.84 11.13
C GLU A 32 -14.93 -2.73 12.38
N GLY A 33 -13.84 -2.67 13.14
CA GLY A 33 -13.60 -3.48 14.34
C GLY A 33 -12.99 -4.86 14.05
N GLU A 34 -12.95 -5.29 12.80
CA GLU A 34 -12.39 -6.58 12.43
C GLU A 34 -10.88 -6.52 12.16
N SER A 35 -10.23 -7.66 12.29
CA SER A 35 -8.85 -7.82 11.82
C SER A 35 -8.83 -8.05 10.31
N LEU A 36 -7.88 -7.42 9.61
CA LEU A 36 -7.74 -7.51 8.17
C LEU A 36 -7.76 -8.96 7.67
N GLN A 37 -6.98 -9.86 8.28
CA GLN A 37 -6.91 -11.25 7.84
C GLN A 37 -8.23 -12.01 8.03
N ALA A 38 -9.03 -11.65 9.05
CA ALA A 38 -10.32 -12.30 9.30
C ALA A 38 -11.36 -12.00 8.21
N VAL A 39 -11.20 -10.89 7.48
CA VAL A 39 -12.17 -10.47 6.47
C VAL A 39 -11.72 -10.74 5.04
N LEU A 40 -10.42 -10.86 4.76
CA LEU A 40 -9.91 -10.96 3.39
C LEU A 40 -10.42 -12.17 2.61
N GLU A 41 -10.58 -13.32 3.27
CA GLU A 41 -11.02 -14.57 2.62
C GLU A 41 -12.49 -14.51 2.17
N ASP A 42 -13.38 -13.97 3.02
CA ASP A 42 -14.81 -13.92 2.75
C ASP A 42 -15.25 -12.70 1.93
N LEU A 43 -14.34 -11.73 1.73
CA LEU A 43 -14.68 -10.45 1.13
C LEU A 43 -14.80 -10.50 -0.39
N GLN A 44 -16.03 -10.39 -0.89
CA GLN A 44 -16.38 -10.52 -2.31
C GLN A 44 -16.26 -9.23 -3.15
N ARG A 45 -15.82 -8.11 -2.59
CA ARG A 45 -15.69 -6.84 -3.33
C ARG A 45 -14.38 -6.77 -4.13
N GLN A 46 -14.31 -5.85 -5.08
CA GLN A 46 -13.10 -5.65 -5.90
C GLN A 46 -12.07 -4.75 -5.21
N GLU A 47 -12.51 -3.91 -4.28
CA GLU A 47 -11.63 -2.94 -3.64
C GLU A 47 -11.87 -2.90 -2.13
N ILE A 48 -10.82 -2.58 -1.39
CA ILE A 48 -10.84 -2.26 0.03
C ILE A 48 -10.31 -0.83 0.15
N ASP A 49 -10.99 0.01 0.91
CA ASP A 49 -10.51 1.36 1.23
C ASP A 49 -10.93 1.68 2.66
N VAL A 50 -9.97 1.56 3.58
CA VAL A 50 -10.22 1.58 5.02
C VAL A 50 -9.13 2.36 5.73
N ARG A 51 -9.44 2.79 6.96
CA ARG A 51 -8.44 3.24 7.92
C ARG A 51 -8.06 2.08 8.81
N ILE A 52 -6.77 1.90 9.06
CA ILE A 52 -6.22 0.93 10.01
C ILE A 52 -5.44 1.63 11.10
N THR A 53 -5.10 0.90 12.17
CA THR A 53 -4.14 1.32 13.20
C THR A 53 -2.85 0.49 13.15
N LEU A 54 -1.72 1.17 13.34
CA LEU A 54 -0.40 0.57 13.50
C LEU A 54 0.18 1.00 14.85
N SER A 55 0.59 0.05 15.66
CA SER A 55 1.31 0.27 16.91
C SER A 55 2.79 -0.02 16.70
N PHE A 56 3.65 0.95 17.01
CA PHE A 56 5.09 0.80 16.93
C PHE A 56 5.76 1.29 18.20
N GLU A 57 6.86 0.66 18.57
CA GLU A 57 7.70 1.12 19.66
C GLU A 57 8.43 2.41 19.24
N ARG A 58 8.41 3.42 20.11
CA ARG A 58 9.29 4.58 19.94
C ARG A 58 10.72 4.16 20.26
N LYS A 59 11.71 4.66 19.50
CA LYS A 59 13.13 4.34 19.73
C LYS A 59 13.57 4.68 21.17
N ARG A 60 14.47 3.82 21.67
CA ARG A 60 15.18 3.77 22.96
C ARG A 60 15.03 5.02 23.85
N GLY A 61 14.31 4.87 24.97
CA GLY A 61 14.23 5.86 26.06
C GLY A 61 12.81 6.17 26.54
N SER A 62 11.79 5.96 25.69
CA SER A 62 10.39 6.06 26.09
C SER A 62 9.76 4.66 26.06
N GLY A 63 9.35 4.12 27.21
CA GLY A 63 8.59 2.86 27.29
C GLY A 63 7.17 2.93 26.70
N ALA A 64 6.85 3.98 25.93
CA ALA A 64 5.54 4.24 25.38
C ALA A 64 5.49 3.86 23.89
N SER A 65 4.65 2.89 23.56
CA SER A 65 4.22 2.63 22.18
C SER A 65 3.52 3.86 21.59
N ALA A 66 3.57 3.98 20.27
CA ALA A 66 2.81 4.97 19.53
C ALA A 66 1.87 4.24 18.58
N THR A 67 0.58 4.51 18.72
CA THR A 67 -0.42 4.08 17.75
C THR A 67 -0.66 5.22 16.76
N ARG A 68 -0.73 4.87 15.47
CA ARG A 68 -1.02 5.79 14.37
C ARG A 68 -1.98 5.13 13.41
N SER A 69 -2.89 5.94 12.87
CA SER A 69 -3.82 5.49 11.86
C SER A 69 -3.31 5.80 10.45
N PHE A 70 -3.56 4.90 9.52
CA PHE A 70 -3.17 5.03 8.12
C PHE A 70 -4.30 4.57 7.20
N ARG A 71 -4.31 5.05 5.96
CA ARG A 71 -5.21 4.54 4.94
C ARG A 71 -4.61 3.28 4.32
N LEU A 72 -5.39 2.21 4.33
CA LEU A 72 -5.09 0.94 3.67
C LEU A 72 -6.02 0.78 2.48
N VAL A 73 -5.43 0.48 1.34
CA VAL A 73 -6.11 0.30 0.07
C VAL A 73 -5.82 -1.10 -0.46
N GLY A 74 -6.84 -1.81 -0.90
CA GLY A 74 -6.73 -3.14 -1.49
C GLY A 74 -7.41 -3.22 -2.84
N LEU A 75 -6.82 -3.98 -3.78
CA LEU A 75 -7.48 -4.40 -5.02
C LEU A 75 -7.40 -5.91 -5.16
N ARG A 76 -8.54 -6.54 -5.44
CA ARG A 76 -8.58 -7.98 -5.68
C ARG A 76 -7.99 -8.29 -7.07
N ASN A 77 -7.01 -9.17 -7.10
CA ASN A 77 -6.48 -9.73 -8.34
C ASN A 77 -7.50 -10.74 -8.88
N LYS A 78 -7.87 -10.63 -10.16
CA LYS A 78 -8.88 -11.52 -10.77
C LYS A 78 -8.38 -12.93 -11.07
N GLU A 79 -7.06 -13.10 -11.20
CA GLU A 79 -6.44 -14.38 -11.54
C GLU A 79 -6.08 -15.17 -10.29
N SER A 80 -5.46 -14.53 -9.28
CA SER A 80 -5.12 -15.18 -8.02
C SER A 80 -6.22 -15.13 -6.97
N GLU A 81 -7.26 -14.32 -7.19
CA GLU A 81 -8.33 -14.02 -6.22
C GLU A 81 -7.88 -13.36 -4.91
N GLU A 82 -6.59 -13.02 -4.80
CA GLU A 82 -5.99 -12.40 -3.63
C GLU A 82 -6.01 -10.87 -3.69
N TYR A 83 -5.99 -10.22 -2.52
CA TYR A 83 -5.89 -8.77 -2.45
C TYR A 83 -4.45 -8.27 -2.53
N HIS A 84 -4.25 -7.31 -3.42
CA HIS A 84 -3.09 -6.48 -3.49
C HIS A 84 -3.24 -5.26 -2.56
N LEU A 85 -2.53 -5.27 -1.43
CA LEU A 85 -2.70 -4.28 -0.36
C LEU A 85 -1.60 -3.22 -0.33
N TYR A 86 -2.00 -1.98 -0.06
CA TYR A 86 -1.15 -0.80 -0.05
C TYR A 86 -1.45 0.10 1.14
N LEU A 87 -0.40 0.63 1.77
CA LEU A 87 -0.49 1.68 2.79
C LEU A 87 -0.19 3.03 2.16
N THR A 88 -0.97 4.04 2.47
CA THR A 88 -0.76 5.41 1.95
C THR A 88 -1.29 6.47 2.92
N ASN A 89 -0.80 7.70 2.76
CA ASN A 89 -1.42 8.89 3.34
C ASN A 89 -2.12 9.76 2.27
N LEU A 90 -2.17 9.34 1.01
CA LEU A 90 -2.92 10.02 -0.04
C LEU A 90 -4.43 9.96 0.24
N ALA A 91 -5.10 11.10 0.11
CA ALA A 91 -6.51 11.25 0.40
C ALA A 91 -7.39 10.47 -0.60
N ARG A 92 -8.51 9.92 -0.12
CA ARG A 92 -9.43 9.13 -0.94
C ARG A 92 -10.11 9.96 -2.01
N GLU A 93 -10.41 11.21 -1.69
CA GLU A 93 -11.12 12.16 -2.54
C GLU A 93 -10.31 12.48 -3.80
N SER A 94 -8.99 12.36 -3.73
CA SER A 94 -8.07 12.64 -4.84
C SER A 94 -7.49 11.38 -5.48
N TYR A 95 -7.41 10.26 -4.76
CA TYR A 95 -6.81 9.02 -5.24
C TYR A 95 -7.65 7.81 -4.86
N SER A 96 -8.27 7.19 -5.86
CA SER A 96 -9.06 5.96 -5.71
C SER A 96 -8.15 4.74 -5.49
N ALA A 97 -8.74 3.60 -5.13
CA ALA A 97 -7.97 2.36 -4.96
C ALA A 97 -7.20 1.93 -6.23
N PRO A 98 -7.82 1.98 -7.43
CA PRO A 98 -7.12 1.83 -8.71
C PRO A 98 -5.94 2.79 -8.89
N ASP A 99 -6.08 4.07 -8.53
CA ASP A 99 -5.00 5.06 -8.70
C ASP A 99 -3.79 4.72 -7.83
N ILE A 100 -4.00 4.30 -6.58
CA ILE A 100 -2.92 3.89 -5.69
C ILE A 100 -2.16 2.69 -6.24
N ALA A 101 -2.86 1.68 -6.77
CA ALA A 101 -2.22 0.52 -7.37
C ALA A 101 -1.44 0.87 -8.63
N GLN A 102 -1.98 1.79 -9.46
CA GLN A 102 -1.27 2.30 -10.64
C GLN A 102 -0.02 3.08 -10.25
N LEU A 103 -0.09 3.97 -9.25
CA LEU A 103 1.07 4.70 -8.73
C LEU A 103 2.17 3.74 -8.24
N TYR A 104 1.78 2.67 -7.53
CA TYR A 104 2.73 1.66 -7.10
C TYR A 104 3.32 0.85 -8.26
N ARG A 105 2.52 0.56 -9.30
CA ARG A 105 3.00 -0.12 -10.52
C ARG A 105 4.02 0.72 -11.28
N ALA A 106 3.78 2.02 -11.43
CA ALA A 106 4.71 2.93 -12.11
C ALA A 106 6.10 2.90 -11.47
N ARG A 107 6.18 2.73 -10.14
CA ARG A 107 7.46 2.53 -9.44
C ARG A 107 8.22 1.29 -9.93
N TRP A 108 7.52 0.16 -10.09
CA TRP A 108 8.11 -1.08 -10.62
C TRP A 108 8.53 -0.94 -12.09
N GLU A 109 7.74 -0.25 -12.91
CA GLU A 109 8.08 -0.01 -14.33
C GLU A 109 9.38 0.81 -14.46
N VAL A 110 9.57 1.82 -13.60
CA VAL A 110 10.82 2.59 -13.54
C VAL A 110 12.00 1.69 -13.15
N GLU A 111 11.86 0.84 -12.13
CA GLU A 111 12.92 -0.10 -11.75
C GLU A 111 13.26 -1.09 -12.87
N LEU A 112 12.25 -1.60 -13.56
CA LEU A 112 12.43 -2.51 -14.68
C LEU A 112 13.10 -1.81 -15.86
N LEU A 113 12.67 -0.59 -16.19
CA LEU A 113 13.31 0.25 -17.20
C LEU A 113 14.79 0.44 -16.89
N PHE A 114 15.16 0.83 -15.67
CA PHE A 114 16.56 0.99 -15.31
C PHE A 114 17.35 -0.33 -15.33
N LYS A 115 16.72 -1.47 -14.95
CA LYS A 115 17.35 -2.79 -15.07
C LYS A 115 17.63 -3.17 -16.53
N GLU A 116 16.64 -2.99 -17.41
CA GLU A 116 16.77 -3.26 -18.85
C GLU A 116 17.80 -2.33 -19.49
N LEU A 117 17.78 -1.04 -19.12
CA LEU A 117 18.73 -0.03 -19.58
C LEU A 117 20.17 -0.40 -19.23
N LYS A 118 20.43 -0.83 -17.99
CA LYS A 118 21.75 -1.33 -17.59
C LYS A 118 22.09 -2.62 -18.33
N SER A 119 21.18 -3.60 -18.36
CA SER A 119 21.45 -4.92 -18.93
C SER A 119 21.66 -4.93 -20.45
N ARG A 120 20.93 -4.10 -21.22
CA ARG A 120 20.97 -4.14 -22.70
C ARG A 120 21.81 -3.05 -23.32
N PHE A 121 21.95 -1.92 -22.64
CA PHE A 121 22.60 -0.73 -23.20
C PHE A 121 23.87 -0.33 -22.43
N GLY A 122 24.33 -1.16 -21.47
CA GLY A 122 25.58 -0.93 -20.74
C GLY A 122 25.60 0.42 -20.03
N LEU A 123 24.43 0.89 -19.56
CA LEU A 123 24.29 2.22 -18.96
C LEU A 123 25.09 2.39 -17.65
N ASP A 124 25.48 1.29 -17.04
CA ASP A 124 26.40 1.22 -15.90
C ASP A 124 27.89 1.28 -16.30
N GLU A 125 28.22 1.11 -17.58
CA GLU A 125 29.58 1.21 -18.12
C GLU A 125 29.95 2.62 -18.62
N ILE A 126 28.95 3.51 -18.75
CA ILE A 126 29.17 4.91 -19.13
C ILE A 126 29.85 5.63 -17.96
N LYS A 127 31.16 5.85 -18.09
CA LYS A 127 31.93 6.66 -17.14
C LYS A 127 31.49 8.12 -17.25
N THR A 128 30.75 8.62 -16.27
CA THR A 128 30.57 10.07 -16.09
C THR A 128 31.85 10.63 -15.49
N THR A 129 32.81 10.97 -16.34
CA THR A 129 33.94 11.81 -15.97
C THR A 129 33.70 13.19 -16.56
N ASP A 130 33.05 14.05 -15.78
CA ASP A 130 33.29 15.48 -15.86
C ASP A 130 33.53 15.95 -14.43
N GLY A 131 34.82 15.98 -14.08
CA GLY A 131 35.28 16.62 -12.86
C GLY A 131 35.13 18.12 -13.02
N TYR A 132 34.39 18.73 -12.10
CA TYR A 132 34.49 20.17 -11.83
C TYR A 132 35.68 20.43 -10.90
#